data_AF-A0A5C6CUZ5-F1
#
_entry.id   AF-A0A5C6CUZ5-F1
#
_cell.length_a   1.000
_cell.length_b   1.000
_cell.length_c   1.000
_cell.angle_alpha   90.00
_cell.angle_beta   90.00
_cell.angle_gamma   90.00
#
_symmetry.space_group_name_H-M   'P 1'
#
loop_
_entity.id
_entity.type
_entity.pdbx_description
1 polymer ?
#
loop_
_entity_poly.entity_id
_entity_poly.type
_entity_poly.pdbx_seq_one_letter_code
_entity_poly.pdbx_strand_id
1 'polypeptide(L)'
;MFGVTSCALNDLKPLRGRHSGYLSVVMLLLLAPYWTLSKCQAVTPDSPEVRELVNRGLKFLESHTDERLGGRCLVALSFVKTGASPEHPRIKEAVAACEATTAEKMRNDSVYSNGLAIIFLAELDPVKYRSLIERFAGALANRQKPHGGWGYEVYQTGDTSQTQYAILSYWELMQIGLAPSVKSVESAANWLLRTQDPSGSWGYQGKDPGDFKLIEQTDTTVSMLAAGLGSTLIAANILGTMQPGEDPDADTTAKEELPSALQEAKSEVKKIRTLSGGNLDREQVLRATEAGNTWFGKNFNKNLEAEYPYYTLYSIERYKSFEDFLAGNVDEEPSWYQTGYEYIKKKQKKDGSVTSPAESPCATAFAILFLIRSTQQSIKASLGEGTLVGGRGLSANLARMKLQKGRLVKEKKPTEIDNFLSLLESTAGPELDALLSESSGIDVNNISPEEIRHLEQLVKTGSPEVRLMAVEGLASLRSLDYVPSLLYALTDPDKRVVRAARDGLQFVSRRFHGFGPDDNFTDKERYDSLEQWKNWYRSVRPNAPIAP
;
A
#
# COMPACT_ATOMS: atom_id res chain seq x y z
N MET A 1 9.05 -9.93 65.58
CA MET A 1 9.69 -11.00 66.38
C MET A 1 9.18 -12.34 65.87
N PHE A 2 10.12 -13.19 65.42
CA PHE A 2 10.13 -14.67 65.29
C PHE A 2 8.81 -15.39 64.92
N GLY A 3 8.69 -16.16 63.83
CA GLY A 3 9.61 -17.19 63.27
C GLY A 3 9.07 -18.58 63.67
N VAL A 4 8.47 -19.41 62.79
CA VAL A 4 9.06 -20.32 61.76
C VAL A 4 8.94 -21.82 62.18
N THR A 5 8.29 -22.62 61.29
CA THR A 5 8.40 -24.09 60.99
C THR A 5 8.00 -25.15 62.05
N SER A 6 7.39 -26.32 61.73
CA SER A 6 7.92 -27.40 60.87
C SER A 6 6.98 -28.65 60.79
N CYS A 7 7.00 -29.32 59.61
CA CYS A 7 6.91 -30.76 59.25
C CYS A 7 5.96 -31.79 59.93
N ALA A 8 5.26 -32.61 59.12
CA ALA A 8 5.68 -33.95 58.65
C ALA A 8 4.52 -34.83 58.09
N LEU A 9 4.82 -35.69 57.10
CA LEU A 9 3.97 -36.70 56.44
C LEU A 9 3.92 -38.04 57.21
N ASN A 10 2.81 -38.82 57.10
CA ASN A 10 2.74 -40.14 56.42
C ASN A 10 1.45 -40.96 56.69
N ASP A 11 0.96 -41.60 55.62
CA ASP A 11 0.39 -42.96 55.45
C ASP A 11 -0.88 -43.47 56.16
N LEU A 12 -1.89 -43.90 55.36
CA LEU A 12 -2.35 -45.31 55.17
C LEU A 12 -3.74 -45.42 54.47
N LYS A 13 -3.82 -46.27 53.42
CA LYS A 13 -5.04 -46.87 52.79
C LYS A 13 -5.38 -48.22 53.49
N PRO A 14 -6.33 -49.12 53.07
CA PRO A 14 -7.37 -49.16 51.99
C PRO A 14 -8.77 -49.69 52.48
N LEU A 15 -9.89 -49.78 51.72
CA LEU A 15 -10.42 -50.90 50.88
C LEU A 15 -11.94 -50.59 50.65
N ARG A 16 -12.55 -50.45 49.45
CA ARG A 16 -12.95 -51.35 48.32
C ARG A 16 -14.19 -52.27 48.52
N GLY A 17 -15.17 -52.13 47.61
CA GLY A 17 -16.25 -53.10 47.27
C GLY A 17 -17.52 -52.39 46.74
N ARG A 18 -17.82 -52.21 45.43
CA ARG A 18 -18.05 -53.07 44.24
C ARG A 18 -19.51 -53.59 44.14
N HIS A 19 -20.30 -53.07 43.18
CA HIS A 19 -21.01 -53.81 42.09
C HIS A 19 -22.09 -52.98 41.35
N SER A 20 -22.31 -53.39 40.09
CA SER A 20 -22.91 -52.71 38.93
C SER A 20 -24.44 -52.81 38.81
N GLY A 21 -25.08 -51.99 37.95
CA GLY A 21 -26.32 -52.38 37.26
C GLY A 21 -27.35 -51.29 36.87
N TYR A 22 -27.24 -50.78 35.64
CA TYR A 22 -28.26 -50.37 34.64
C TYR A 22 -29.62 -49.67 34.99
N LEU A 23 -29.77 -48.47 34.37
CA LEU A 23 -30.90 -47.89 33.60
C LEU A 23 -32.34 -47.75 34.19
N SER A 24 -32.82 -46.51 34.37
CA SER A 24 -33.83 -45.84 33.50
C SER A 24 -34.44 -44.56 34.10
N VAL A 25 -34.20 -43.43 33.40
CA VAL A 25 -35.06 -42.27 33.08
C VAL A 25 -36.29 -41.96 33.96
N VAL A 26 -36.34 -40.76 34.56
CA VAL A 26 -37.46 -39.78 34.43
C VAL A 26 -36.92 -38.34 34.54
N MET A 27 -37.33 -37.53 33.57
CA MET A 27 -37.01 -36.13 33.29
C MET A 27 -37.90 -35.18 34.12
N LEU A 28 -37.33 -34.16 34.76
CA LEU A 28 -38.09 -33.02 35.31
C LEU A 28 -37.25 -31.72 35.31
N LEU A 29 -37.47 -30.94 34.25
CA LEU A 29 -37.56 -29.48 34.19
C LEU A 29 -36.57 -28.64 35.04
N LEU A 30 -35.42 -28.32 34.44
CA LEU A 30 -34.66 -27.10 34.77
C LEU A 30 -35.07 -25.98 33.81
N LEU A 31 -36.01 -25.14 34.25
CA LEU A 31 -36.22 -23.79 33.72
C LEU A 31 -35.01 -22.93 34.12
N ALA A 32 -33.92 -23.02 33.37
CA ALA A 32 -32.88 -22.01 33.41
C ALA A 32 -33.36 -20.82 32.56
N PRO A 33 -33.41 -19.58 33.08
CA PRO A 33 -33.62 -18.43 32.23
C PRO A 33 -32.43 -18.36 31.28
N TYR A 34 -32.70 -18.49 29.98
CA TYR A 34 -31.79 -18.05 28.93
C TYR A 34 -31.59 -16.54 29.12
N TRP A 35 -30.66 -16.17 30.01
CA TRP A 35 -29.94 -14.93 29.84
C TRP A 35 -29.23 -15.10 28.51
N THR A 36 -29.77 -14.48 27.47
CA THR A 36 -28.99 -14.16 26.28
C THR A 36 -27.80 -13.36 26.80
N LEU A 37 -26.69 -14.04 27.06
CA LEU A 37 -25.37 -13.44 27.04
C LEU A 37 -25.30 -12.78 25.66
N SER A 38 -25.61 -11.48 25.62
CA SER A 38 -25.26 -10.64 24.48
C SER A 38 -23.77 -10.84 24.33
N LYS A 39 -23.36 -11.69 23.38
CA LYS A 39 -21.97 -11.74 22.95
C LYS A 39 -21.68 -10.31 22.50
N CYS A 40 -20.92 -9.59 23.32
CA CYS A 40 -20.39 -8.30 22.91
C CYS A 40 -19.42 -8.63 21.78
N GLN A 41 -19.91 -8.64 20.54
CA GLN A 41 -19.06 -8.82 19.38
C GLN A 41 -18.13 -7.62 19.33
N ALA A 42 -16.84 -7.90 19.17
CA ALA A 42 -15.87 -6.87 18.88
C ALA A 42 -16.30 -6.16 17.58
N VAL A 43 -16.14 -4.84 17.54
CA VAL A 43 -16.50 -4.06 16.35
C VAL A 43 -15.29 -3.90 15.44
N THR A 44 -15.55 -3.75 14.15
CA THR A 44 -14.55 -3.39 13.13
C THR A 44 -14.99 -2.09 12.46
N PRO A 45 -14.15 -1.45 11.62
CA PRO A 45 -14.58 -0.29 10.81
C PRO A 45 -15.85 -0.54 9.99
N ASP A 46 -16.16 -1.80 9.66
CA ASP A 46 -17.32 -2.19 8.87
C ASP A 46 -18.58 -2.44 9.68
N SER A 47 -18.48 -2.50 11.02
CA SER A 47 -19.64 -2.70 11.90
C SER A 47 -20.67 -1.58 11.72
N PRO A 48 -21.98 -1.89 11.64
CA PRO A 48 -23.04 -0.89 11.46
C PRO A 48 -23.01 0.24 12.51
N GLU A 49 -22.71 -0.10 13.76
CA GLU A 49 -22.62 0.83 14.88
C GLU A 49 -21.45 1.80 14.72
N VAL A 50 -20.32 1.34 14.18
CA VAL A 50 -19.16 2.19 13.88
C VAL A 50 -19.49 3.13 12.73
N ARG A 51 -20.09 2.63 11.65
CA ARG A 51 -20.50 3.43 10.49
C ARG A 51 -21.50 4.52 10.88
N GLU A 52 -22.41 4.23 11.81
CA GLU A 52 -23.34 5.24 12.34
C GLU A 52 -22.59 6.36 13.10
N LEU A 53 -21.63 6.02 13.97
CA LEU A 53 -20.81 7.04 14.65
C LEU A 53 -20.06 7.93 13.65
N VAL A 54 -19.46 7.32 12.63
CA VAL A 54 -18.74 8.01 11.56
C VAL A 54 -19.67 8.96 10.80
N ASN A 55 -20.84 8.48 10.36
CA ASN A 55 -21.81 9.28 9.59
C ASN A 55 -22.31 10.49 10.38
N ARG A 56 -22.59 10.34 11.67
CA ARG A 56 -22.97 11.48 12.53
C ARG A 56 -21.83 12.50 12.65
N GLY A 57 -20.59 12.03 12.81
CA GLY A 57 -19.42 12.89 12.85
C GLY A 57 -19.20 13.65 11.53
N LEU A 58 -19.33 12.99 10.39
CA LEU A 58 -19.24 13.62 9.07
C LEU A 58 -20.32 14.69 8.89
N LYS A 59 -21.56 14.39 9.27
CA LYS A 59 -22.67 15.36 9.22
C LYS A 59 -22.39 16.62 10.05
N PHE A 60 -21.78 16.48 11.23
CA PHE A 60 -21.32 17.63 12.01
C PHE A 60 -20.28 18.46 11.24
N LEU A 61 -19.32 17.80 10.59
CA LEU A 61 -18.22 18.45 9.86
C LEU A 61 -18.64 19.10 8.53
N GLU A 62 -19.84 18.84 8.01
CA GLU A 62 -20.35 19.54 6.82
C GLU A 62 -20.42 21.06 7.03
N SER A 63 -20.80 21.48 8.25
CA SER A 63 -20.95 22.89 8.64
C SER A 63 -19.88 23.42 9.59
N HIS A 64 -18.89 22.60 9.99
CA HIS A 64 -17.85 22.99 10.96
C HIS A 64 -16.45 22.71 10.41
N THR A 65 -15.57 23.71 10.50
CA THR A 65 -14.20 23.66 10.00
C THR A 65 -13.26 24.35 11.00
N ASP A 66 -11.96 24.36 10.72
CA ASP A 66 -10.94 25.03 11.53
C ASP A 66 -10.37 26.26 10.78
N GLU A 67 -9.90 27.25 11.52
CA GLU A 67 -9.29 28.43 10.91
C GLU A 67 -7.90 28.15 10.36
N ARG A 68 -7.17 27.21 10.98
CA ARG A 68 -5.81 26.84 10.60
C ARG A 68 -5.83 25.95 9.38
N LEU A 69 -4.82 26.11 8.52
CA LEU A 69 -4.66 25.30 7.30
C LEU A 69 -4.72 23.79 7.62
N GLY A 70 -3.92 23.35 8.59
CA GLY A 70 -3.90 21.93 8.98
C GLY A 70 -5.25 21.38 9.42
N GLY A 71 -6.02 22.17 10.18
CA GLY A 71 -7.34 21.75 10.63
C GLY A 71 -8.35 21.62 9.48
N ARG A 72 -8.32 22.53 8.48
CA ARG A 72 -9.12 22.40 7.26
C ARG A 72 -8.76 21.14 6.48
N CYS A 73 -7.46 20.88 6.30
CA CYS A 73 -6.97 19.67 5.62
C CYS A 73 -7.38 18.41 6.37
N LEU A 74 -7.33 18.41 7.71
CA LEU A 74 -7.75 17.26 8.54
C LEU A 74 -9.26 16.98 8.40
N VAL A 75 -10.09 18.01 8.44
CA VAL A 75 -11.54 17.88 8.22
C VAL A 75 -11.81 17.35 6.82
N ALA A 76 -11.17 17.92 5.78
CA ALA A 76 -11.32 17.45 4.41
C ALA A 76 -10.84 16.00 4.23
N LEU A 77 -9.76 15.61 4.89
CA LEU A 77 -9.22 14.24 4.85
C LEU A 77 -10.24 13.22 5.39
N SER A 78 -11.03 13.56 6.41
CA SER A 78 -12.10 12.67 6.89
C SER A 78 -13.11 12.33 5.78
N PHE A 79 -13.51 13.32 4.96
CA PHE A 79 -14.40 13.10 3.81
C PHE A 79 -13.73 12.33 2.68
N VAL A 80 -12.46 12.61 2.38
CA VAL A 80 -11.69 11.87 1.36
C VAL A 80 -11.62 10.39 1.72
N LYS A 81 -11.27 10.09 2.97
CA LYS A 81 -11.10 8.71 3.46
C LYS A 81 -12.40 7.92 3.54
N THR A 82 -13.55 8.58 3.62
CA THR A 82 -14.87 7.93 3.57
C THR A 82 -15.48 7.94 2.18
N GLY A 83 -14.71 8.30 1.14
CA GLY A 83 -15.13 8.19 -0.26
C GLY A 83 -16.03 9.33 -0.76
N ALA A 84 -16.02 10.50 -0.11
CA ALA A 84 -16.74 11.65 -0.61
C ALA A 84 -16.19 12.10 -1.98
N SER A 85 -17.07 12.70 -2.79
CA SER A 85 -16.67 13.30 -4.07
C SER A 85 -15.61 14.39 -3.87
N PRO A 86 -14.60 14.52 -4.75
CA PRO A 86 -13.68 15.67 -4.76
C PRO A 86 -14.39 17.03 -4.83
N GLU A 87 -15.65 17.03 -5.29
CA GLU A 87 -16.48 18.23 -5.35
C GLU A 87 -17.12 18.64 -4.00
N HIS A 88 -16.90 17.87 -2.93
CA HIS A 88 -17.44 18.14 -1.60
C HIS A 88 -16.98 19.52 -1.07
N PRO A 89 -17.87 20.34 -0.49
CA PRO A 89 -17.54 21.71 -0.07
C PRO A 89 -16.32 21.83 0.85
N ARG A 90 -16.16 20.92 1.82
CA ARG A 90 -15.01 20.90 2.74
C ARG A 90 -13.69 20.53 2.05
N ILE A 91 -13.75 19.68 1.01
CA ILE A 91 -12.58 19.32 0.21
C ILE A 91 -12.15 20.52 -0.63
N LYS A 92 -13.08 21.18 -1.32
CA LYS A 92 -12.81 22.40 -2.08
C LYS A 92 -12.25 23.53 -1.20
N GLU A 93 -12.80 23.70 0.00
CA GLU A 93 -12.31 24.68 0.97
C GLU A 93 -10.85 24.42 1.34
N ALA A 94 -10.49 23.18 1.67
CA ALA A 94 -9.11 22.84 2.01
C ALA A 94 -8.14 23.00 0.83
N VAL A 95 -8.55 22.60 -0.38
CA VAL A 95 -7.76 22.83 -1.61
C VAL A 95 -7.53 24.32 -1.84
N ALA A 96 -8.59 25.14 -1.78
CA ALA A 96 -8.47 26.59 -1.96
C ALA A 96 -7.56 27.22 -0.89
N ALA A 97 -7.62 26.74 0.36
CA ALA A 97 -6.72 27.19 1.42
C ALA A 97 -5.25 26.82 1.14
N CYS A 98 -4.99 25.61 0.65
CA CYS A 98 -3.66 25.18 0.23
C CYS A 98 -3.13 26.04 -0.93
N GLU A 99 -3.94 26.28 -1.96
CA GLU A 99 -3.58 27.10 -3.13
C GLU A 99 -3.28 28.55 -2.76
N ALA A 100 -4.06 29.14 -1.85
CA ALA A 100 -3.87 30.50 -1.37
C ALA A 100 -2.66 30.66 -0.43
N THR A 101 -2.02 29.57 0.00
CA THR A 101 -0.89 29.63 0.92
C THR A 101 0.38 30.04 0.16
N THR A 102 0.93 31.21 0.52
CA THR A 102 2.16 31.75 -0.07
C THR A 102 3.39 30.98 0.40
N ALA A 103 4.50 31.07 -0.34
CA ALA A 103 5.76 30.44 0.09
C ALA A 103 6.26 30.97 1.44
N GLU A 104 6.03 32.26 1.74
CA GLU A 104 6.33 32.84 3.05
C GLU A 104 5.46 32.24 4.15
N LYS A 105 4.14 32.13 3.91
CA LYS A 105 3.24 31.50 4.86
C LYS A 105 3.63 30.04 5.10
N MET A 106 3.95 29.27 4.06
CA MET A 106 4.43 27.88 4.20
C MET A 106 5.68 27.78 5.09
N ARG A 107 6.63 28.72 4.96
CA ARG A 107 7.84 28.72 5.80
C ARG A 107 7.53 29.00 7.27
N ASN A 108 6.58 29.89 7.54
CA ASN A 108 6.27 30.36 8.89
C ASN A 108 5.17 29.54 9.60
N ASP A 109 4.30 28.84 8.85
CA ASP A 109 3.20 28.03 9.40
C ASP A 109 3.71 26.79 10.16
N SER A 110 2.86 26.20 10.98
CA SER A 110 3.23 25.03 11.78
C SER A 110 3.58 23.81 10.92
N VAL A 111 4.45 22.94 11.45
CA VAL A 111 4.76 21.64 10.84
C VAL A 111 3.49 20.79 10.71
N TYR A 112 2.54 20.94 11.64
CA TYR A 112 1.21 20.33 11.55
C TYR A 112 0.46 20.76 10.29
N SER A 113 0.38 22.07 10.02
CA SER A 113 -0.32 22.62 8.85
C SER A 113 0.29 22.10 7.56
N ASN A 114 1.62 22.20 7.42
CA ASN A 114 2.31 21.76 6.21
C ASN A 114 2.18 20.23 6.03
N GLY A 115 2.35 19.46 7.10
CA GLY A 115 2.26 18.01 7.02
C GLY A 115 0.85 17.52 6.69
N LEU A 116 -0.18 18.08 7.33
CA LEU A 116 -1.57 17.75 7.01
C LEU A 116 -1.97 18.18 5.60
N ALA A 117 -1.42 19.29 5.07
CA ALA A 117 -1.63 19.68 3.67
C ALA A 117 -0.98 18.68 2.70
N ILE A 118 0.23 18.18 2.99
CA ILE A 118 0.88 17.14 2.18
C ILE A 118 0.02 15.87 2.17
N ILE A 119 -0.33 15.35 3.34
CA ILE A 119 -1.13 14.12 3.49
C ILE A 119 -2.46 14.28 2.75
N PHE A 120 -3.19 15.38 2.98
CA PHE A 120 -4.48 15.63 2.33
C PHE A 120 -4.39 15.68 0.80
N LEU A 121 -3.44 16.44 0.24
CA LEU A 121 -3.32 16.59 -1.21
C LEU A 121 -2.82 15.29 -1.87
N ALA A 122 -1.92 14.55 -1.21
CA ALA A 122 -1.40 13.28 -1.68
C ALA A 122 -2.48 12.19 -1.72
N GLU A 123 -3.36 12.17 -0.72
CA GLU A 123 -4.52 11.28 -0.66
C GLU A 123 -5.60 11.71 -1.67
N LEU A 124 -5.85 13.01 -1.84
CA LEU A 124 -6.93 13.52 -2.69
C LEU A 124 -6.69 13.34 -4.19
N ASP A 125 -5.55 13.78 -4.73
CA ASP A 125 -5.17 13.61 -6.14
C ASP A 125 -3.69 14.03 -6.32
N PRO A 126 -2.75 13.09 -6.18
CA PRO A 126 -1.33 13.41 -6.16
C PRO A 126 -0.79 13.81 -7.55
N VAL A 127 -1.51 13.48 -8.62
CA VAL A 127 -1.14 13.89 -9.98
C VAL A 127 -1.54 15.35 -10.20
N LYS A 128 -2.79 15.69 -9.88
CA LYS A 128 -3.30 17.06 -10.04
C LYS A 128 -2.58 18.05 -9.14
N TYR A 129 -2.34 17.69 -7.88
CA TYR A 129 -1.78 18.61 -6.89
C TYR A 129 -0.27 18.47 -6.67
N ARG A 130 0.44 17.76 -7.56
CA ARG A 130 1.89 17.46 -7.42
C ARG A 130 2.74 18.69 -7.09
N SER A 131 2.57 19.78 -7.84
CA SER A 131 3.35 21.01 -7.63
C SER A 131 3.12 21.63 -6.26
N LEU A 132 1.89 21.56 -5.75
CA LEU A 132 1.55 22.11 -4.43
C LEU A 132 2.13 21.22 -3.30
N ILE A 133 2.07 19.90 -3.48
CA ILE A 133 2.70 18.92 -2.58
C ILE A 133 4.21 19.16 -2.50
N GLU A 134 4.89 19.31 -3.64
CA GLU A 134 6.34 19.57 -3.68
C GLU A 134 6.72 20.89 -2.97
N ARG A 135 5.89 21.94 -3.08
CA ARG A 135 6.10 23.21 -2.36
C ARG A 135 5.99 23.05 -0.84
N PHE A 136 4.95 22.37 -0.35
CA PHE A 136 4.81 22.09 1.08
C PHE A 136 5.92 21.18 1.58
N ALA A 137 6.30 20.15 0.82
CA ALA A 137 7.40 19.24 1.15
C ALA A 137 8.74 19.98 1.24
N GLY A 138 9.02 20.91 0.32
CA GLY A 138 10.21 21.76 0.40
C GLY A 138 10.23 22.66 1.64
N ALA A 139 9.08 23.27 2.00
CA ALA A 139 8.98 24.06 3.22
C ALA A 139 9.17 23.22 4.49
N LEU A 140 8.62 21.99 4.51
CA LEU A 140 8.78 21.03 5.59
C LEU A 140 10.25 20.61 5.75
N ALA A 141 10.92 20.23 4.66
CA ALA A 141 12.33 19.81 4.68
C ALA A 141 13.25 20.94 5.17
N ASN A 142 13.00 22.18 4.76
CA ASN A 142 13.78 23.35 5.20
C ASN A 142 13.62 23.67 6.69
N ARG A 143 12.56 23.19 7.34
CA ARG A 143 12.30 23.40 8.79
C ARG A 143 12.93 22.35 9.68
N GLN A 144 13.54 21.31 9.12
CA GLN A 144 14.21 20.28 9.92
C GLN A 144 15.38 20.90 10.69
N LYS A 145 15.45 20.65 12.00
CA LYS A 145 16.50 21.18 12.86
C LYS A 145 17.79 20.34 12.72
N PRO A 146 18.97 20.88 13.09
CA PRO A 146 20.24 20.17 12.94
C PRO A 146 20.32 18.79 13.62
N HIS A 147 19.60 18.61 14.73
CA HIS A 147 19.53 17.33 15.44
C HIS A 147 18.69 16.26 14.71
N GLY A 148 17.90 16.65 13.69
CA GLY A 148 17.08 15.79 12.84
C GLY A 148 15.57 15.87 13.10
N GLY A 149 15.14 16.38 14.23
CA GLY A 149 13.72 16.54 14.56
C GLY A 149 13.11 17.84 14.03
N TRP A 150 11.80 17.98 14.20
CA TRP A 150 11.05 19.22 13.95
C TRP A 150 10.48 19.75 15.25
N GLY A 151 10.32 21.06 15.35
CA GLY A 151 9.76 21.71 16.53
C GLY A 151 9.41 23.16 16.26
N TYR A 152 8.97 23.87 17.29
CA TYR A 152 8.74 25.31 17.18
C TYR A 152 10.05 26.04 16.91
N GLU A 153 9.98 27.11 16.12
CA GLU A 153 11.16 27.87 15.70
C GLU A 153 11.89 28.52 16.89
N VAL A 154 11.13 28.95 17.90
CA VAL A 154 11.65 29.60 19.12
C VAL A 154 12.44 28.66 20.03
N TYR A 155 12.28 27.34 19.90
CA TYR A 155 12.99 26.37 20.73
C TYR A 155 14.11 25.71 19.95
N GLN A 156 15.23 25.42 20.60
CA GLN A 156 16.32 24.65 19.96
C GLN A 156 16.04 23.15 19.95
N THR A 157 15.12 22.68 20.79
CA THR A 157 14.67 21.29 20.88
C THR A 157 13.76 20.90 19.72
N GLY A 158 13.72 19.60 19.45
CA GLY A 158 12.67 18.98 18.66
C GLY A 158 11.47 18.63 19.52
N ASP A 159 10.32 18.54 18.87
CA ASP A 159 9.06 18.05 19.41
C ASP A 159 8.68 16.72 18.73
N THR A 160 8.40 15.71 19.54
CA THR A 160 7.98 14.37 19.07
C THR A 160 6.69 14.46 18.25
N SER A 161 5.77 15.34 18.64
CA SER A 161 4.47 15.49 18.00
C SER A 161 4.57 16.14 16.61
N GLN A 162 5.34 17.21 16.43
CA GLN A 162 5.61 17.79 15.11
C GLN A 162 6.44 16.87 14.23
N THR A 163 7.44 16.20 14.80
CA THR A 163 8.28 15.24 14.07
C THR A 163 7.44 14.11 13.47
N GLN A 164 6.41 13.63 14.19
CA GLN A 164 5.48 12.64 13.64
C GLN A 164 4.83 13.10 12.33
N TYR A 165 4.35 14.33 12.24
CA TYR A 165 3.72 14.81 11.00
C TYR A 165 4.73 14.98 9.86
N ALA A 166 5.98 15.30 10.16
CA ALA A 166 7.03 15.34 9.15
C ALA A 166 7.31 13.93 8.58
N ILE A 167 7.46 12.93 9.45
CA ILE A 167 7.68 11.54 9.05
C ILE A 167 6.48 10.95 8.29
N LEU A 168 5.26 11.21 8.75
CA LEU A 168 4.04 10.81 8.02
C LEU A 168 3.99 11.44 6.63
N SER A 169 4.36 12.72 6.50
CA SER A 169 4.42 13.38 5.19
C SER A 169 5.46 12.73 4.29
N TYR A 170 6.63 12.38 4.81
CA TYR A 170 7.66 11.66 4.08
C TYR A 170 7.20 10.28 3.62
N TRP A 171 6.42 9.57 4.45
CA TRP A 171 5.82 8.31 4.06
C TRP A 171 4.81 8.48 2.91
N GLU A 172 3.93 9.49 2.99
CA GLU A 172 2.96 9.79 1.92
C GLU A 172 3.63 10.17 0.60
N LEU A 173 4.70 10.98 0.67
CA LEU A 173 5.50 11.34 -0.52
C LEU A 173 6.01 10.08 -1.23
N MET A 174 6.52 9.09 -0.46
CA MET A 174 6.99 7.83 -1.02
C MET A 174 5.89 7.07 -1.76
N GLN A 175 4.65 7.11 -1.27
CA GLN A 175 3.50 6.43 -1.90
C GLN A 175 3.15 7.00 -3.28
N ILE A 176 3.47 8.28 -3.50
CA ILE A 176 3.14 9.00 -4.74
C ILE A 176 4.38 9.19 -5.65
N GLY A 177 5.47 8.48 -5.35
CA GLY A 177 6.71 8.49 -6.13
C GLY A 177 7.57 9.74 -5.96
N LEU A 178 7.38 10.48 -4.85
CA LEU A 178 8.26 11.57 -4.43
C LEU A 178 9.16 11.08 -3.30
N ALA A 179 10.47 11.06 -3.53
CA ALA A 179 11.41 10.59 -2.52
C ALA A 179 11.89 11.75 -1.64
N PRO A 180 11.72 11.69 -0.30
CA PRO A 180 12.43 12.57 0.62
C PRO A 180 13.93 12.23 0.61
N SER A 181 14.75 13.16 1.12
CA SER A 181 16.19 12.93 1.28
C SER A 181 16.46 11.82 2.30
N VAL A 182 17.27 10.82 1.93
CA VAL A 182 17.74 9.74 2.83
C VAL A 182 18.31 10.33 4.12
N LYS A 183 19.19 11.33 4.00
CA LYS A 183 19.81 12.02 5.15
C LYS A 183 18.77 12.68 6.06
N SER A 184 17.70 13.22 5.49
CA SER A 184 16.63 13.86 6.26
C SER A 184 15.85 12.81 7.07
N VAL A 185 15.48 11.69 6.45
CA VAL A 185 14.78 10.60 7.14
C VAL A 185 15.67 9.95 8.20
N GLU A 186 16.94 9.68 7.88
CA GLU A 186 17.92 9.06 8.78
C GLU A 186 18.23 9.94 10.00
N SER A 187 18.42 11.25 9.81
CA SER A 187 18.62 12.16 10.94
C SER A 187 17.41 12.24 11.86
N ALA A 188 16.20 12.22 11.30
CA ALA A 188 14.96 12.19 12.08
C ALA A 188 14.80 10.87 12.85
N ALA A 189 15.08 9.73 12.21
CA ALA A 189 15.04 8.41 12.86
C ALA A 189 16.05 8.35 14.01
N ASN A 190 17.29 8.77 13.78
CA ASN A 190 18.31 8.81 14.83
C ASN A 190 17.94 9.79 15.95
N TRP A 191 17.31 10.93 15.66
CA TRP A 191 16.81 11.83 16.70
C TRP A 191 15.76 11.15 17.59
N LEU A 192 14.80 10.43 16.99
CA LEU A 192 13.79 9.67 17.74
C LEU A 192 14.44 8.59 18.62
N LEU A 193 15.43 7.86 18.10
CA LEU A 193 16.17 6.85 18.86
C LEU A 193 16.98 7.45 20.02
N ARG A 194 17.65 8.59 19.83
CA ARG A 194 18.42 9.28 20.90
C ARG A 194 17.53 9.92 21.97
N THR A 195 16.29 10.26 21.63
CA THR A 195 15.35 10.96 22.53
C THR A 195 14.31 10.03 23.18
N GLN A 196 14.40 8.73 22.95
CA GLN A 196 13.59 7.77 23.69
C GLN A 196 13.92 7.85 25.19
N ASP A 197 12.89 7.87 26.02
CA ASP A 197 13.03 7.76 27.46
C ASP A 197 13.49 6.33 27.84
N PRO A 198 14.35 6.14 28.86
CA PRO A 198 14.76 4.80 29.31
C PRO A 198 13.61 3.85 29.64
N SER A 199 12.41 4.36 29.96
CA SER A 199 11.21 3.53 30.17
C SER A 199 10.62 2.96 28.87
N GLY A 200 11.01 3.48 27.70
CA GLY A 200 10.52 3.08 26.38
C GLY A 200 9.57 4.09 25.71
N SER A 201 9.15 5.15 26.42
CA SER A 201 8.27 6.21 25.89
C SER A 201 9.05 7.40 25.33
N TRP A 202 8.35 8.48 24.97
CA TRP A 202 8.94 9.75 24.54
C TRP A 202 8.32 10.91 25.31
N GLY A 203 9.10 11.96 25.52
CA GLY A 203 8.58 13.26 25.98
C GLY A 203 8.05 14.09 24.82
N TYR A 204 7.37 15.20 25.13
CA TYR A 204 6.94 16.17 24.11
C TYR A 204 8.16 16.89 23.50
N GLN A 205 8.93 17.61 24.32
CA GLN A 205 10.21 18.21 23.93
C GLN A 205 11.34 17.24 24.22
N GLY A 206 11.88 16.60 23.17
CA GLY A 206 12.94 15.61 23.31
C GLY A 206 14.25 16.25 23.80
N LYS A 207 14.74 15.81 24.96
CA LYS A 207 16.10 16.10 25.43
C LYS A 207 17.05 15.16 24.71
N ASP A 208 17.72 15.67 23.69
CA ASP A 208 18.68 14.92 22.89
C ASP A 208 20.07 14.94 23.55
N PRO A 209 20.58 13.80 24.06
CA PRO A 209 21.92 13.73 24.65
C PRO A 209 23.05 13.82 23.60
N GLY A 210 22.72 13.78 22.30
CA GLY A 210 23.69 13.84 21.20
C GLY A 210 24.39 12.52 20.91
N ASP A 211 24.21 11.52 21.76
CA ASP A 211 24.61 10.14 21.57
C ASP A 211 23.44 9.19 21.86
N PHE A 212 23.67 7.88 21.86
CA PHE A 212 22.62 6.88 22.08
C PHE A 212 22.49 6.44 23.55
N LYS A 213 23.05 7.20 24.50
CA LYS A 213 22.85 6.96 25.94
C LYS A 213 21.59 7.68 26.39
N LEU A 214 20.49 6.93 26.41
CA LEU A 214 19.17 7.45 26.76
C LEU A 214 19.17 8.16 28.13
N ILE A 215 18.47 9.28 28.20
CA ILE A 215 18.27 10.07 29.42
C ILE A 215 16.78 10.26 29.68
N GLU A 216 16.42 10.46 30.95
CA GLU A 216 15.03 10.69 31.35
C GLU A 216 14.42 11.91 30.65
N GLN A 217 13.29 11.65 30.01
CA GLN A 217 12.43 12.64 29.37
C GLN A 217 11.37 13.13 30.37
N THR A 218 10.73 14.25 30.06
CA THR A 218 9.62 14.79 30.87
C THR A 218 8.29 14.56 30.18
N ASP A 219 7.22 14.43 30.96
CA ASP A 219 5.84 14.33 30.48
C ASP A 219 5.65 13.20 29.45
N THR A 220 6.17 12.01 29.77
CA THR A 220 5.97 10.81 28.95
C THR A 220 4.50 10.39 29.02
N THR A 221 3.86 10.26 27.86
CA THR A 221 2.43 9.95 27.75
C THR A 221 2.19 8.92 26.65
N VAL A 222 1.02 8.28 26.68
CA VAL A 222 0.59 7.37 25.59
C VAL A 222 0.58 8.09 24.25
N SER A 223 0.22 9.38 24.22
CA SER A 223 0.25 10.16 22.99
C SER A 223 1.65 10.31 22.42
N MET A 224 2.63 10.63 23.29
CA MET A 224 4.02 10.81 22.85
C MET A 224 4.67 9.48 22.51
N LEU A 225 4.34 8.40 23.23
CA LEU A 225 4.74 7.06 22.83
C LEU A 225 4.24 6.71 21.43
N ALA A 226 2.94 6.87 21.18
CA ALA A 226 2.36 6.53 19.89
C ALA A 226 2.98 7.36 18.74
N ALA A 227 3.22 8.65 18.99
CA ALA A 227 3.90 9.52 18.04
C ALA A 227 5.37 9.11 17.79
N GLY A 228 6.15 8.89 18.86
CA GLY A 228 7.58 8.57 18.76
C GLY A 228 7.82 7.18 18.17
N LEU A 229 7.12 6.17 18.68
CA LEU A 229 7.27 4.79 18.22
C LEU A 229 6.72 4.61 16.81
N GLY A 230 5.53 5.13 16.52
CA GLY A 230 4.97 5.10 15.16
C GLY A 230 5.91 5.75 14.14
N SER A 231 6.49 6.91 14.48
CA SER A 231 7.46 7.59 13.60
C SER A 231 8.76 6.80 13.44
N THR A 232 9.21 6.10 14.48
CA THR A 232 10.41 5.25 14.42
C THR A 232 10.19 4.10 13.46
N LEU A 233 9.06 3.39 13.57
CA LEU A 233 8.68 2.29 12.67
C LEU A 233 8.54 2.76 11.22
N ILE A 234 7.86 3.89 11.00
CA ILE A 234 7.70 4.48 9.66
C ILE A 234 9.05 4.85 9.05
N ALA A 235 9.91 5.53 9.81
CA ALA A 235 11.22 5.95 9.30
C ALA A 235 12.13 4.75 9.02
N ALA A 236 12.12 3.73 9.89
CA ALA A 236 12.83 2.48 9.68
C ALA A 236 12.33 1.75 8.42
N ASN A 237 11.02 1.77 8.15
CA ASN A 237 10.46 1.22 6.93
C ASN A 237 10.88 2.01 5.68
N ILE A 238 10.76 3.36 5.71
CA ILE A 238 11.19 4.22 4.61
C ILE A 238 12.66 3.98 4.25
N LEU A 239 13.52 3.80 5.25
CA LEU A 239 14.97 3.57 5.07
C LEU A 239 15.34 2.14 4.68
N GLY A 240 14.38 1.22 4.64
CA GLY A 240 14.66 -0.19 4.34
C GLY A 240 15.13 -1.02 5.53
N THR A 241 15.33 -0.42 6.71
CA THR A 241 15.86 -1.07 7.91
C THR A 241 14.90 -2.10 8.50
N MET A 242 13.59 -1.89 8.37
CA MET A 242 12.55 -2.88 8.70
C MET A 242 11.62 -3.08 7.50
N GLN A 243 11.45 -4.32 7.04
CA GLN A 243 10.48 -4.67 6.00
C GLN A 243 9.31 -5.47 6.58
N PRO A 244 8.14 -5.41 5.93
CA PRO A 244 6.99 -6.20 6.35
C PRO A 244 7.26 -7.71 6.22
N GLY A 245 6.88 -8.46 7.24
CA GLY A 245 7.02 -9.92 7.31
C GLY A 245 8.45 -10.41 7.48
N GLU A 246 9.40 -9.53 7.82
CA GLU A 246 10.73 -9.97 8.24
C GLU A 246 10.66 -10.53 9.66
N ASP A 247 11.19 -11.74 9.84
CA ASP A 247 11.44 -12.29 11.16
C ASP A 247 12.52 -11.42 11.85
N PRO A 248 12.22 -10.84 13.03
CA PRO A 248 13.18 -10.05 13.80
C PRO A 248 14.43 -10.86 14.21
N ASP A 249 14.27 -12.17 14.38
CA ASP A 249 15.34 -13.10 14.80
C ASP A 249 16.01 -13.80 13.61
N ALA A 250 15.55 -13.56 12.37
CA ALA A 250 16.19 -14.13 11.19
C ALA A 250 17.57 -13.53 11.00
N ASP A 251 18.59 -14.38 11.17
CA ASP A 251 19.95 -14.07 10.80
C ASP A 251 20.03 -13.82 9.28
N THR A 252 20.03 -12.55 8.88
CA THR A 252 20.19 -12.15 7.47
C THR A 252 21.50 -12.63 6.82
N THR A 253 22.43 -13.19 7.62
CA THR A 253 23.67 -13.82 7.13
C THR A 253 23.59 -15.35 7.00
N ALA A 254 22.56 -15.99 7.57
CA ALA A 254 22.32 -17.42 7.42
C ALA A 254 21.50 -17.68 6.15
N LYS A 255 22.18 -17.94 5.03
CA LYS A 255 21.55 -18.67 3.93
C LYS A 255 21.30 -20.09 4.41
N GLU A 256 20.12 -20.38 4.93
CA GLU A 256 19.70 -21.77 5.10
C GLU A 256 19.57 -22.41 3.72
N GLU A 257 20.53 -23.28 3.38
CA GLU A 257 20.49 -24.17 2.22
C GLU A 257 19.47 -25.30 2.48
N LEU A 258 18.18 -24.96 2.49
CA LEU A 258 17.14 -25.98 2.47
C LEU A 258 17.10 -26.64 1.08
N PRO A 259 16.93 -27.98 0.99
CA PRO A 259 16.74 -28.69 -0.28
C PRO A 259 15.61 -28.07 -1.10
N SER A 260 15.72 -28.10 -2.44
CA SER A 260 14.74 -27.48 -3.35
C SER A 260 13.29 -27.94 -3.14
N ALA A 261 13.07 -29.08 -2.48
CA ALA A 261 11.75 -29.63 -2.16
C ALA A 261 11.13 -29.10 -0.84
N LEU A 262 11.90 -28.37 -0.02
CA LEU A 262 11.50 -27.84 1.30
C LEU A 262 11.82 -26.35 1.41
N GLN A 263 11.64 -25.59 0.33
CA GLN A 263 11.65 -24.14 0.45
C GLN A 263 10.33 -23.71 1.09
N GLU A 264 10.42 -22.89 2.14
CA GLU A 264 9.25 -22.26 2.73
C GLU A 264 8.47 -21.55 1.62
N ALA A 265 7.17 -21.81 1.55
CA ALA A 265 6.30 -21.12 0.62
C ALA A 265 6.40 -19.64 0.95
N LYS A 266 7.10 -18.86 0.12
CA LYS A 266 7.20 -17.42 0.28
C LYS A 266 5.79 -16.86 0.25
N SER A 267 5.25 -16.54 1.41
CA SER A 267 4.20 -15.55 1.51
C SER A 267 4.82 -14.28 0.95
N GLU A 268 4.55 -13.97 -0.31
CA GLU A 268 5.00 -12.72 -0.91
C GLU A 268 4.19 -11.59 -0.28
N VAL A 269 4.61 -11.18 0.91
CA VAL A 269 4.15 -9.93 1.51
C VAL A 269 4.59 -8.83 0.55
N LYS A 270 3.64 -8.18 -0.10
CA LYS A 270 3.92 -7.08 -1.02
C LYS A 270 4.70 -6.00 -0.26
N LYS A 271 5.80 -5.56 -0.85
CA LYS A 271 6.69 -4.57 -0.23
C LYS A 271 6.36 -3.17 -0.72
N ILE A 272 6.31 -2.21 0.20
CA ILE A 272 6.27 -0.78 -0.13
C ILE A 272 7.67 -0.35 -0.57
N ARG A 273 7.74 0.58 -1.53
CA ARG A 273 9.01 1.16 -1.99
C ARG A 273 9.77 1.79 -0.82
N THR A 274 11.06 1.47 -0.71
CA THR A 274 11.98 2.05 0.27
C THR A 274 13.05 2.90 -0.41
N LEU A 275 13.74 3.70 0.40
CA LEU A 275 14.94 4.40 0.01
C LEU A 275 16.15 3.46 0.12
N SER A 276 17.10 3.60 -0.80
CA SER A 276 18.40 2.92 -0.72
C SER A 276 19.45 3.83 -0.08
N GLY A 277 20.41 3.23 0.63
CA GLY A 277 21.58 3.93 1.16
C GLY A 277 21.41 4.62 2.52
N GLY A 278 20.31 4.35 3.23
CA GLY A 278 20.18 4.75 4.64
C GLY A 278 21.00 3.85 5.56
N ASN A 279 21.58 4.42 6.61
CA ASN A 279 22.32 3.69 7.63
C ASN A 279 21.70 3.90 9.03
N LEU A 280 20.63 3.16 9.30
CA LEU A 280 19.98 3.13 10.62
C LEU A 280 20.29 1.80 11.29
N ASP A 281 20.74 1.84 12.55
CA ASP A 281 21.06 0.65 13.33
C ASP A 281 19.79 -0.17 13.62
N ARG A 282 19.67 -1.34 12.99
CA ARG A 282 18.51 -2.24 13.12
C ARG A 282 18.32 -2.72 14.55
N GLU A 283 19.40 -3.12 15.24
CA GLU A 283 19.34 -3.60 16.62
C GLU A 283 18.87 -2.50 17.58
N GLN A 284 19.23 -1.26 17.28
CA GLN A 284 18.72 -0.13 18.05
C GLN A 284 17.23 0.10 17.81
N VAL A 285 16.75 0.00 16.57
CA VAL A 285 15.32 0.10 16.25
C VAL A 285 14.52 -1.01 16.92
N LEU A 286 15.00 -2.25 16.88
CA LEU A 286 14.34 -3.39 17.52
C LEU A 286 14.23 -3.21 19.04
N ARG A 287 15.33 -2.83 19.71
CA ARG A 287 15.31 -2.52 21.15
C ARG A 287 14.37 -1.37 21.50
N ALA A 288 14.39 -0.30 20.71
CA ALA A 288 13.47 0.83 20.92
C ALA A 288 12.01 0.41 20.76
N THR A 289 11.72 -0.47 19.79
CA THR A 289 10.39 -1.01 19.53
C THR A 289 9.91 -1.89 20.67
N GLU A 290 10.73 -2.83 21.13
CA GLU A 290 10.41 -3.71 22.27
C GLU A 290 10.13 -2.92 23.55
N ALA A 291 10.99 -1.93 23.87
CA ALA A 291 10.82 -1.07 25.03
C ALA A 291 9.51 -0.26 24.94
N GLY A 292 9.22 0.32 23.77
CA GLY A 292 8.00 1.09 23.55
C GLY A 292 6.73 0.24 23.63
N ASN A 293 6.75 -0.96 23.05
CA ASN A 293 5.64 -1.93 23.14
C ASN A 293 5.37 -2.35 24.59
N THR A 294 6.45 -2.63 25.33
CA THR A 294 6.37 -2.96 26.76
C THR A 294 5.77 -1.81 27.57
N TRP A 295 6.17 -0.58 27.30
CA TRP A 295 5.60 0.60 27.95
C TRP A 295 4.13 0.78 27.59
N PHE A 296 3.76 0.64 26.31
CA PHE A 296 2.38 0.76 25.85
C PHE A 296 1.47 -0.24 26.56
N GLY A 297 1.87 -1.52 26.64
CA GLY A 297 1.08 -2.56 27.31
C GLY A 297 0.83 -2.30 28.80
N LYS A 298 1.73 -1.58 29.49
CA LYS A 298 1.59 -1.21 30.90
C LYS A 298 0.72 0.04 31.11
N ASN A 299 0.76 0.98 30.18
CA ASN A 299 0.21 2.33 30.39
C ASN A 299 -1.07 2.62 29.60
N PHE A 300 -1.31 1.93 28.49
CA PHE A 300 -2.55 2.07 27.74
C PHE A 300 -3.70 1.38 28.49
N ASN A 301 -4.71 2.17 28.88
CA ASN A 301 -5.85 1.68 29.64
C ASN A 301 -7.16 2.32 29.16
N LYS A 302 -8.29 1.78 29.63
CA LYS A 302 -9.65 2.14 29.19
C LYS A 302 -10.07 3.57 29.50
N ASN A 303 -9.41 4.26 30.42
CA ASN A 303 -9.86 5.57 30.90
C ASN A 303 -9.34 6.75 30.08
N LEU A 304 -8.41 6.54 29.12
CA LEU A 304 -7.94 7.56 28.15
C LEU A 304 -7.97 9.00 28.69
N GLU A 305 -7.27 9.22 29.80
CA GLU A 305 -7.11 10.51 30.45
C GLU A 305 -5.99 11.28 29.75
N ALA A 306 -6.27 11.78 28.56
CA ALA A 306 -5.34 12.59 27.78
C ALA A 306 -5.92 13.98 27.52
N GLU A 307 -5.07 15.00 27.48
CA GLU A 307 -5.46 16.38 27.13
C GLU A 307 -6.06 16.44 25.72
N TYR A 308 -5.51 15.66 24.78
CA TYR A 308 -5.97 15.55 23.39
C TYR A 308 -6.35 14.11 23.03
N PRO A 309 -7.46 13.56 23.55
CA PRO A 309 -7.73 12.12 23.51
C PRO A 309 -7.93 11.59 22.09
N TYR A 310 -8.55 12.35 21.19
CA TYR A 310 -8.77 11.92 19.80
C TYR A 310 -7.49 11.97 18.97
N TYR A 311 -6.61 12.93 19.23
CA TYR A 311 -5.26 12.95 18.65
C TYR A 311 -4.45 11.74 19.12
N THR A 312 -4.51 11.41 20.42
CA THR A 312 -3.89 10.22 21.00
C THR A 312 -4.42 8.95 20.32
N LEU A 313 -5.74 8.79 20.22
CA LEU A 313 -6.37 7.64 19.56
C LEU A 313 -5.88 7.47 18.13
N TYR A 314 -5.90 8.53 17.32
CA TYR A 314 -5.45 8.42 15.94
C TYR A 314 -3.94 8.19 15.82
N SER A 315 -3.13 8.71 16.74
CA SER A 315 -1.70 8.40 16.81
C SER A 315 -1.46 6.92 17.16
N ILE A 316 -2.27 6.34 18.06
CA ILE A 316 -2.22 4.91 18.38
C ILE A 316 -2.59 4.08 17.16
N GLU A 317 -3.65 4.45 16.43
CA GLU A 317 -4.05 3.74 15.21
C GLU A 317 -2.94 3.72 14.16
N ARG A 318 -2.20 4.82 13.99
CA ARG A 318 -1.03 4.87 13.11
C ARG A 318 0.07 3.93 13.57
N TYR A 319 0.52 4.08 14.82
CA TYR A 319 1.56 3.25 15.41
C TYR A 319 1.22 1.76 15.26
N LYS A 320 0.01 1.36 15.67
CA LYS A 320 -0.45 -0.02 15.58
C LYS A 320 -0.63 -0.51 14.15
N SER A 321 -1.05 0.33 13.22
CA SER A 321 -1.12 -0.06 11.81
C SER A 321 0.26 -0.33 11.19
N PHE A 322 1.29 0.44 11.57
CA PHE A 322 2.66 0.17 11.12
C PHE A 322 3.31 -1.03 11.84
N GLU A 323 2.97 -1.25 13.11
CA GLU A 323 3.36 -2.47 13.84
C GLU A 323 2.79 -3.72 13.16
N ASP A 324 1.47 -3.77 12.93
CA ASP A 324 0.80 -4.87 12.22
C ASP A 324 1.41 -5.08 10.82
N PHE A 325 1.63 -3.99 10.08
CA PHE A 325 2.22 -4.02 8.75
C PHE A 325 3.64 -4.62 8.76
N LEU A 326 4.49 -4.18 9.69
CA LEU A 326 5.87 -4.68 9.78
C LEU A 326 5.91 -6.14 10.26
N ALA A 327 5.04 -6.50 11.20
CA ALA A 327 4.90 -7.88 11.67
C ALA A 327 4.34 -8.83 10.59
N GLY A 328 3.73 -8.30 9.52
CA GLY A 328 3.08 -9.12 8.50
C GLY A 328 1.80 -9.83 9.00
N ASN A 329 1.27 -9.42 10.15
CA ASN A 329 0.06 -9.98 10.74
C ASN A 329 -0.83 -8.84 11.25
N VAL A 330 -2.04 -8.77 10.70
CA VAL A 330 -3.03 -7.75 11.05
C VAL A 330 -4.03 -8.35 12.02
N ASP A 331 -4.09 -7.80 13.23
CA ASP A 331 -5.20 -8.06 14.14
C ASP A 331 -6.45 -7.31 13.63
N GLU A 332 -7.49 -8.06 13.26
CA GLU A 332 -8.76 -7.51 12.78
C GLU A 332 -9.57 -6.85 13.90
N GLU A 333 -9.45 -7.35 15.14
CA GLU A 333 -10.29 -6.95 16.28
C GLU A 333 -9.48 -6.50 17.52
N PRO A 334 -8.47 -5.62 17.37
CA PRO A 334 -7.52 -5.39 18.43
C PRO A 334 -8.14 -4.65 19.61
N SER A 335 -7.71 -5.01 20.82
CA SER A 335 -8.25 -4.45 22.08
C SER A 335 -8.11 -2.92 22.18
N TRP A 336 -7.08 -2.33 21.57
CA TRP A 336 -6.89 -0.87 21.52
C TRP A 336 -7.98 -0.19 20.68
N TYR A 337 -8.41 -0.83 19.60
CA TYR A 337 -9.48 -0.32 18.74
C TYR A 337 -10.82 -0.38 19.47
N GLN A 338 -11.12 -1.50 20.12
CA GLN A 338 -12.33 -1.65 20.94
C GLN A 338 -12.40 -0.59 22.06
N THR A 339 -11.27 -0.32 22.70
CA THR A 339 -11.16 0.70 23.75
C THR A 339 -11.45 2.10 23.21
N GLY A 340 -10.87 2.46 22.07
CA GLY A 340 -11.11 3.76 21.45
C GLY A 340 -12.54 3.92 20.90
N TYR A 341 -13.12 2.86 20.34
CA TYR A 341 -14.51 2.85 19.91
C TYR A 341 -15.47 3.13 21.07
N GLU A 342 -15.35 2.40 22.17
CA GLU A 342 -16.22 2.61 23.35
C GLU A 342 -16.02 4.01 23.96
N TYR A 343 -14.80 4.53 23.95
CA TYR A 343 -14.52 5.90 24.35
C TYR A 343 -15.25 6.92 23.47
N ILE A 344 -15.13 6.82 22.14
CA ILE A 344 -15.75 7.75 21.19
C ILE A 344 -17.27 7.66 21.28
N LYS A 345 -17.82 6.45 21.31
CA LYS A 345 -19.26 6.19 21.47
C LYS A 345 -19.84 6.87 22.71
N LYS A 346 -19.14 6.77 23.84
CA LYS A 346 -19.55 7.41 25.10
C LYS A 346 -19.47 8.94 25.06
N LYS A 347 -18.59 9.51 24.23
CA LYS A 347 -18.28 10.96 24.21
C LYS A 347 -18.89 11.71 23.02
N GLN A 348 -19.45 11.02 22.03
CA GLN A 348 -20.14 11.64 20.90
C GLN A 348 -21.46 12.26 21.37
N LYS A 349 -21.64 13.55 21.06
CA LYS A 349 -22.84 14.34 21.34
C LYS A 349 -23.93 14.05 20.30
N LYS A 350 -25.15 14.54 20.56
CA LYS A 350 -26.31 14.36 19.66
C LYS A 350 -26.12 15.01 18.29
N ASP A 351 -25.34 16.08 18.20
CA ASP A 351 -25.04 16.80 16.95
C ASP A 351 -23.97 16.09 16.10
N GLY A 352 -23.37 15.00 16.60
CA GLY A 352 -22.32 14.23 15.93
C GLY A 352 -20.89 14.63 16.32
N SER A 353 -20.71 15.79 16.97
CA SER A 353 -19.41 16.19 17.51
C SER A 353 -18.99 15.30 18.67
N VAL A 354 -17.69 15.31 19.00
CA VAL A 354 -17.17 14.60 20.18
C VAL A 354 -16.79 15.57 21.28
N THR A 355 -17.02 15.19 22.53
CA THR A 355 -16.64 16.01 23.69
C THR A 355 -15.12 16.01 23.85
N SER A 356 -14.48 17.18 23.77
CA SER A 356 -13.03 17.35 23.96
C SER A 356 -12.74 18.65 24.72
N PRO A 357 -11.63 18.75 25.48
CA PRO A 357 -11.24 20.00 26.16
C PRO A 357 -11.04 21.17 25.20
N ALA A 358 -10.58 20.91 23.98
CA ALA A 358 -10.29 21.93 22.99
C ALA A 358 -11.52 22.40 22.18
N GLU A 359 -12.67 21.73 22.32
CA GLU A 359 -13.93 21.99 21.57
C GLU A 359 -13.76 22.23 20.06
N SER A 360 -12.73 21.64 19.43
CA SER A 360 -12.38 21.87 18.04
C SER A 360 -13.01 20.82 17.11
N PRO A 361 -13.46 21.19 15.90
CA PRO A 361 -13.87 20.23 14.85
C PRO A 361 -12.77 19.21 14.51
N CYS A 362 -11.50 19.53 14.74
CA CYS A 362 -10.39 18.60 14.58
C CYS A 362 -10.53 17.35 15.46
N ALA A 363 -11.13 17.47 16.65
CA ALA A 363 -11.36 16.32 17.54
C ALA A 363 -12.32 15.31 16.88
N THR A 364 -13.39 15.79 16.25
CA THR A 364 -14.34 14.94 15.51
C THR A 364 -13.68 14.31 14.30
N ALA A 365 -12.86 15.07 13.55
CA ALA A 365 -12.12 14.54 12.41
C ALA A 365 -11.13 13.43 12.81
N PHE A 366 -10.37 13.62 13.89
CA PHE A 366 -9.49 12.57 14.44
C PHE A 366 -10.27 11.33 14.89
N ALA A 367 -11.42 11.52 15.54
CA ALA A 367 -12.28 10.40 15.94
C ALA A 367 -12.75 9.58 14.73
N ILE A 368 -13.15 10.23 13.64
CA ILE A 368 -13.55 9.56 12.40
C ILE A 368 -12.38 8.78 11.80
N LEU A 369 -11.21 9.43 11.67
CA LEU A 369 -10.02 8.80 11.08
C LEU A 369 -9.55 7.58 11.88
N PHE A 370 -9.69 7.62 13.21
CA PHE A 370 -9.48 6.47 14.08
C PHE A 370 -10.50 5.34 13.83
N LEU A 371 -11.80 5.67 13.83
CA LEU A 371 -12.88 4.67 13.67
C LEU A 371 -12.80 3.94 12.33
N ILE A 372 -12.35 4.61 11.26
CA ILE A 372 -12.22 3.97 9.96
C ILE A 372 -10.86 3.25 9.76
N ARG A 373 -9.98 3.24 10.77
CA ARG A 373 -8.57 2.81 10.66
C ARG A 373 -7.89 3.41 9.43
N SER A 374 -7.92 4.74 9.34
CA SER A 374 -7.50 5.49 8.14
C SER A 374 -6.08 5.17 7.68
N THR A 375 -5.15 4.93 8.61
CA THR A 375 -3.75 4.61 8.27
C THR A 375 -3.64 3.19 7.71
N GLN A 376 -4.35 2.24 8.33
CA GLN A 376 -4.45 0.89 7.79
C GLN A 376 -5.00 0.89 6.36
N GLN A 377 -6.00 1.72 6.07
CA GLN A 377 -6.51 1.87 4.71
C GLN A 377 -5.42 2.36 3.75
N SER A 378 -4.65 3.40 4.10
CA SER A 378 -3.54 3.90 3.27
C SER A 378 -2.52 2.80 2.98
N ILE A 379 -2.11 2.04 4.00
CA ILE A 379 -1.14 0.94 3.86
C ILE A 379 -1.69 -0.10 2.87
N LYS A 380 -2.93 -0.59 3.06
CA LYS A 380 -3.57 -1.55 2.13
C LYS A 380 -3.63 -1.04 0.70
N ALA A 381 -3.97 0.23 0.51
CA ALA A 381 -4.00 0.82 -0.84
C ALA A 381 -2.61 0.91 -1.47
N SER A 382 -1.56 1.17 -0.70
CA SER A 382 -0.18 1.16 -1.18
C SER A 382 0.32 -0.23 -1.57
N LEU A 383 -0.24 -1.29 -0.97
CA LEU A 383 0.00 -2.68 -1.37
C LEU A 383 -0.83 -3.11 -2.60
N GLY A 384 -1.71 -2.24 -3.11
CA GLY A 384 -2.63 -2.59 -4.20
C GLY A 384 -3.62 -3.69 -3.81
N GLU A 385 -3.90 -3.84 -2.52
CA GLU A 385 -4.88 -4.79 -1.97
C GLU A 385 -6.30 -4.23 -2.09
N GLY A 386 -6.78 -4.05 -3.33
CA GLY A 386 -8.21 -3.97 -3.70
C GLY A 386 -9.11 -2.95 -2.99
N THR A 387 -8.59 -2.15 -2.06
CA THR A 387 -9.36 -1.25 -1.21
C THR A 387 -9.12 0.15 -1.73
N LEU A 388 -10.14 0.69 -2.38
CA LEU A 388 -10.16 2.04 -2.97
C LEU A 388 -10.01 3.07 -1.84
N VAL A 389 -8.80 3.56 -1.61
CA VAL A 389 -8.59 4.75 -0.76
C VAL A 389 -8.92 5.98 -1.60
N GLY A 390 -9.87 6.77 -1.11
CA GLY A 390 -10.44 7.91 -1.80
C GLY A 390 -9.38 8.87 -2.34
N GLY A 391 -9.65 9.40 -3.54
CA GLY A 391 -8.80 10.37 -4.23
C GLY A 391 -7.78 9.80 -5.23
N ARG A 392 -7.52 8.49 -5.21
CA ARG A 392 -6.76 7.83 -6.30
C ARG A 392 -7.64 7.59 -7.53
N GLY A 393 -8.09 8.69 -8.15
CA GLY A 393 -8.63 8.80 -9.51
C GLY A 393 -9.71 7.79 -9.92
N LEU A 394 -10.99 8.14 -9.80
CA LEU A 394 -12.08 7.45 -10.50
C LEU A 394 -13.18 8.44 -10.93
N SER A 395 -13.34 8.62 -12.24
CA SER A 395 -14.48 9.31 -12.85
C SER A 395 -15.77 8.49 -12.72
N ALA A 396 -16.91 9.18 -12.65
CA ALA A 396 -18.24 8.72 -12.24
C ALA A 396 -18.95 7.62 -13.09
N ASN A 397 -18.26 6.60 -13.61
CA ASN A 397 -18.94 5.45 -14.23
C ASN A 397 -18.17 4.14 -14.03
N LEU A 398 -18.44 3.50 -12.88
CA LEU A 398 -17.79 2.29 -12.40
C LEU A 398 -18.26 0.98 -13.07
N ALA A 399 -19.30 1.04 -13.91
CA ALA A 399 -19.88 -0.16 -14.52
C ALA A 399 -19.03 -0.77 -15.66
N ARG A 400 -17.92 -0.15 -16.07
CA ARG A 400 -17.11 -0.52 -17.25
C ARG A 400 -15.59 -0.32 -17.11
N MET A 401 -15.02 -0.58 -15.93
CA MET A 401 -13.58 -0.42 -15.69
C MET A 401 -12.95 -1.69 -15.11
N LYS A 402 -11.78 -2.09 -15.62
CA LYS A 402 -10.94 -3.15 -15.06
C LYS A 402 -9.50 -2.65 -14.86
N LEU A 403 -8.81 -3.26 -13.91
CA LEU A 403 -7.45 -2.93 -13.50
C LEU A 403 -6.44 -3.71 -14.36
N GLN A 404 -5.54 -3.02 -15.05
CA GLN A 404 -4.46 -3.65 -15.84
C GLN A 404 -3.14 -2.91 -15.57
N LYS A 405 -2.08 -3.65 -15.20
CA LYS A 405 -0.74 -3.12 -14.84
C LYS A 405 -0.77 -1.90 -13.89
N GLY A 406 -1.66 -1.92 -12.88
CA GLY A 406 -1.72 -0.87 -11.85
C GLY A 406 -2.32 0.48 -12.29
N ARG A 407 -2.92 0.57 -13.48
CA ARG A 407 -3.73 1.72 -13.91
C ARG A 407 -5.18 1.31 -14.16
N LEU A 408 -6.10 2.20 -13.78
CA LEU A 408 -7.50 2.12 -14.13
C LEU A 408 -7.67 2.53 -15.59
N VAL A 409 -7.86 1.55 -16.48
CA VAL A 409 -8.06 1.79 -17.90
C VAL A 409 -9.54 1.59 -18.22
N LYS A 410 -10.12 2.53 -18.95
CA LYS A 410 -11.49 2.41 -19.48
C LYS A 410 -11.51 1.21 -20.39
N GLU A 411 -12.42 0.26 -20.18
CA GLU A 411 -12.52 -0.96 -20.97
C GLU A 411 -12.61 -0.61 -22.46
N LYS A 412 -11.49 -0.68 -23.18
CA LYS A 412 -11.52 -1.30 -24.49
C LYS A 412 -11.62 -2.79 -24.20
N LYS A 413 -12.55 -3.48 -24.86
CA LYS A 413 -12.57 -4.96 -24.83
C LYS A 413 -11.12 -5.42 -25.04
N PRO A 414 -10.52 -6.15 -24.09
CA PRO A 414 -9.20 -6.74 -24.29
C PRO A 414 -9.25 -7.47 -25.62
N THR A 415 -8.34 -7.13 -26.53
CA THR A 415 -8.16 -7.98 -27.69
C THR A 415 -7.57 -9.31 -27.19
N GLU A 416 -7.80 -10.41 -27.90
CA GLU A 416 -7.20 -11.69 -27.51
C GLU A 416 -5.66 -11.59 -27.42
N ILE A 417 -5.07 -10.63 -28.13
CA ILE A 417 -3.65 -10.26 -28.09
C ILE A 417 -3.22 -9.72 -26.71
N ASP A 418 -4.05 -8.91 -26.04
CA ASP A 418 -3.70 -8.37 -24.70
C ASP A 418 -3.60 -9.48 -23.65
N ASN A 419 -4.52 -10.44 -23.71
CA ASN A 419 -4.51 -11.60 -22.83
C ASN A 419 -3.30 -12.49 -23.15
N PHE A 420 -3.02 -12.68 -24.44
CA PHE A 420 -1.95 -13.52 -24.92
C PHE A 420 -0.55 -12.96 -24.61
N LEU A 421 -0.33 -11.66 -24.82
CA LEU A 421 0.93 -10.97 -24.48
C LEU A 421 1.20 -10.99 -22.97
N SER A 422 0.15 -10.84 -22.14
CA SER A 422 0.28 -10.96 -20.69
C SER A 422 0.70 -12.36 -20.25
N LEU A 423 0.28 -13.40 -20.99
CA LEU A 423 0.63 -14.78 -20.71
C LEU A 423 2.09 -15.08 -21.12
N LEU A 424 2.53 -14.58 -22.28
CA LEU A 424 3.92 -14.70 -22.75
C LEU A 424 4.94 -14.03 -21.82
N GLU A 425 4.57 -12.94 -21.16
CA GLU A 425 5.41 -12.28 -20.15
C GLU A 425 5.48 -13.10 -18.84
N SER A 426 4.54 -14.03 -18.61
CA SER A 426 4.34 -14.69 -17.31
C SER A 426 4.70 -16.18 -17.26
N THR A 427 4.78 -16.89 -18.39
CA THR A 427 5.03 -18.34 -18.41
C THR A 427 5.99 -18.76 -19.52
N ALA A 428 7.16 -19.29 -19.13
CA ALA A 428 7.94 -20.19 -19.98
C ALA A 428 7.70 -21.62 -19.46
N GLY A 429 6.76 -22.36 -20.08
CA GLY A 429 6.43 -23.72 -19.62
C GLY A 429 5.21 -24.37 -20.32
N PRO A 430 4.78 -25.57 -19.86
CA PRO A 430 3.81 -26.45 -20.53
C PRO A 430 2.40 -25.86 -20.76
N GLU A 431 2.03 -24.81 -20.02
CA GLU A 431 0.75 -24.09 -20.20
C GLU A 431 0.73 -23.25 -21.49
N LEU A 432 1.90 -22.86 -22.00
CA LEU A 432 2.04 -22.18 -23.29
C LEU A 432 1.73 -23.14 -24.46
N ASP A 433 2.14 -24.41 -24.35
CA ASP A 433 1.88 -25.44 -25.37
C ASP A 433 0.38 -25.79 -25.48
N ALA A 434 -0.34 -25.78 -24.36
CA ALA A 434 -1.79 -25.98 -24.35
C ALA A 434 -2.53 -24.82 -25.04
N LEU A 435 -2.11 -23.58 -24.79
CA LEU A 435 -2.73 -22.39 -25.39
C LEU A 435 -2.44 -22.27 -26.90
N LEU A 436 -1.22 -22.62 -27.31
CA LEU A 436 -0.80 -22.71 -28.71
C LEU A 436 -1.61 -23.73 -29.51
N SER A 437 -2.13 -24.76 -28.84
CA SER A 437 -2.99 -25.78 -29.47
C SER A 437 -4.45 -25.32 -29.65
N GLU A 438 -4.91 -24.31 -28.91
CA GLU A 438 -6.29 -23.82 -28.93
C GLU A 438 -6.48 -22.50 -29.72
N SER A 439 -5.43 -21.70 -29.96
CA SER A 439 -5.56 -20.36 -30.56
C SER A 439 -5.82 -20.41 -32.07
N SER A 440 -7.08 -20.61 -32.44
CA SER A 440 -7.56 -20.44 -33.81
C SER A 440 -8.00 -18.98 -34.04
N GLY A 441 -7.01 -18.13 -34.35
CA GLY A 441 -7.22 -16.83 -35.01
C GLY A 441 -7.31 -15.63 -34.06
N ILE A 442 -6.25 -14.81 -34.08
CA ILE A 442 -6.21 -13.49 -33.43
C ILE A 442 -7.34 -12.58 -33.96
N ASP A 443 -8.27 -12.13 -33.09
CA ASP A 443 -9.28 -11.14 -33.47
C ASP A 443 -8.67 -9.73 -33.65
N VAL A 444 -8.52 -9.34 -34.92
CA VAL A 444 -7.75 -8.15 -35.37
C VAL A 444 -8.51 -6.83 -35.26
N ASN A 445 -9.77 -6.84 -34.83
CA ASN A 445 -10.67 -5.70 -35.04
C ASN A 445 -10.39 -4.49 -34.12
N ASN A 446 -9.43 -4.55 -33.19
CA ASN A 446 -9.20 -3.45 -32.24
C ASN A 446 -7.76 -3.32 -31.69
N ILE A 447 -6.74 -3.52 -32.53
CA ILE A 447 -5.32 -3.45 -32.11
C ILE A 447 -4.85 -1.98 -31.98
N SER A 448 -4.15 -1.64 -30.91
CA SER A 448 -3.56 -0.31 -30.68
C SER A 448 -2.21 -0.11 -31.38
N PRO A 449 -1.79 1.14 -31.70
CA PRO A 449 -0.48 1.39 -32.29
C PRO A 449 0.71 0.95 -31.42
N GLU A 450 0.53 0.83 -30.10
CA GLU A 450 1.54 0.32 -29.18
C GLU A 450 1.70 -1.20 -29.29
N GLU A 451 0.57 -1.93 -29.35
CA GLU A 451 0.55 -3.38 -29.56
C GLU A 451 1.19 -3.76 -30.91
N ILE A 452 0.91 -3.00 -31.97
CA ILE A 452 1.50 -3.24 -33.30
C ILE A 452 3.03 -3.11 -33.24
N ARG A 453 3.55 -2.05 -32.60
CA ARG A 453 5.00 -1.88 -32.42
C ARG A 453 5.61 -3.04 -31.64
N HIS A 454 4.88 -3.56 -30.65
CA HIS A 454 5.33 -4.70 -29.87
C HIS A 454 5.37 -5.99 -30.72
N LEU A 455 4.35 -6.25 -31.55
CA LEU A 455 4.37 -7.38 -32.49
C LEU A 455 5.57 -7.28 -33.46
N GLU A 456 5.85 -6.10 -34.02
CA GLU A 456 7.02 -5.89 -34.88
C GLU A 456 8.36 -6.16 -34.16
N GLN A 457 8.43 -5.86 -32.86
CA GLN A 457 9.59 -6.21 -32.03
C GLN A 457 9.68 -7.72 -31.79
N LEU A 458 8.56 -8.37 -31.47
CA LEU A 458 8.49 -9.80 -31.21
C LEU A 458 8.87 -10.63 -32.43
N VAL A 459 8.52 -10.19 -33.65
CA VAL A 459 8.99 -10.82 -34.90
C VAL A 459 10.52 -10.93 -34.95
N LYS A 460 11.27 -10.04 -34.28
CA LYS A 460 12.74 -10.04 -34.28
C LYS A 460 13.35 -10.73 -33.08
N THR A 461 12.73 -10.61 -31.91
CA THR A 461 13.35 -11.02 -30.63
C THR A 461 12.67 -12.21 -29.95
N GLY A 462 11.50 -12.64 -30.41
CA GLY A 462 10.72 -13.72 -29.80
C GLY A 462 11.33 -15.10 -29.99
N SER A 463 10.86 -16.09 -29.22
CA SER A 463 11.06 -17.51 -29.51
C SER A 463 10.38 -17.90 -30.84
N PRO A 464 10.72 -19.04 -31.47
CA PRO A 464 10.10 -19.45 -32.74
C PRO A 464 8.56 -19.42 -32.74
N GLU A 465 7.94 -19.87 -31.65
CA GLU A 465 6.49 -19.87 -31.45
C GLU A 465 5.94 -18.45 -31.35
N VAL A 466 6.62 -17.58 -30.60
CA VAL A 466 6.23 -16.17 -30.44
C VAL A 466 6.37 -15.40 -31.75
N ARG A 467 7.44 -15.66 -32.52
CA ARG A 467 7.63 -15.05 -33.84
C ARG A 467 6.53 -15.48 -34.81
N LEU A 468 6.16 -16.76 -34.81
CA LEU A 468 5.07 -17.29 -35.64
C LEU A 468 3.77 -16.50 -35.41
N MET A 469 3.34 -16.37 -34.15
CA MET A 469 2.12 -15.64 -33.81
C MET A 469 2.22 -14.14 -34.09
N ALA A 470 3.38 -13.53 -33.84
CA ALA A 470 3.57 -12.12 -34.16
C ALA A 470 3.43 -11.86 -35.67
N VAL A 471 3.94 -12.78 -36.50
CA VAL A 471 3.79 -12.74 -37.96
C VAL A 471 2.33 -12.91 -38.38
N GLU A 472 1.60 -13.86 -37.82
CA GLU A 472 0.17 -14.09 -38.10
C GLU A 472 -0.68 -12.86 -37.70
N GLY A 473 -0.40 -12.28 -36.53
CA GLY A 473 -1.02 -11.04 -36.06
C GLY A 473 -0.81 -9.89 -37.03
N LEU A 474 0.43 -9.62 -37.44
CA LEU A 474 0.75 -8.56 -38.41
C LEU A 474 0.14 -8.82 -39.79
N ALA A 475 0.12 -10.08 -40.25
CA ALA A 475 -0.50 -10.47 -41.52
C ALA A 475 -2.02 -10.20 -41.52
N SER A 476 -2.68 -10.48 -40.41
CA SER A 476 -4.12 -10.34 -40.24
C SER A 476 -4.62 -8.88 -40.30
N LEU A 477 -3.73 -7.91 -40.02
CA LEU A 477 -3.99 -6.46 -40.14
C LEU A 477 -4.15 -6.00 -41.60
N ARG A 478 -3.69 -6.79 -42.58
CA ARG A 478 -3.81 -6.51 -44.02
C ARG A 478 -3.28 -5.13 -44.46
N SER A 479 -2.32 -4.58 -43.73
CA SER A 479 -1.72 -3.28 -44.06
C SER A 479 -0.40 -3.45 -44.82
N LEU A 480 -0.20 -2.61 -45.84
CA LEU A 480 1.07 -2.49 -46.54
C LEU A 480 2.20 -1.96 -45.66
N ASP A 481 1.88 -1.32 -44.53
CA ASP A 481 2.87 -0.77 -43.59
C ASP A 481 3.72 -1.87 -42.92
N TYR A 482 3.17 -3.08 -42.77
CA TYR A 482 3.81 -4.18 -42.06
C TYR A 482 4.51 -5.20 -42.98
N VAL A 483 4.47 -4.96 -44.29
CA VAL A 483 5.20 -5.77 -45.28
C VAL A 483 6.69 -5.89 -44.93
N PRO A 484 7.42 -4.85 -44.48
CA PRO A 484 8.82 -5.00 -44.07
C PRO A 484 9.02 -6.05 -42.97
N SER A 485 8.11 -6.14 -42.00
CA SER A 485 8.17 -7.13 -40.92
C SER A 485 7.89 -8.55 -41.44
N LEU A 486 6.98 -8.71 -42.40
CA LEU A 486 6.73 -9.98 -43.07
C LEU A 486 7.90 -10.41 -43.98
N LEU A 487 8.54 -9.47 -44.67
CA LEU A 487 9.75 -9.74 -45.47
C LEU A 487 10.91 -10.20 -44.57
N TYR A 488 11.09 -9.55 -43.42
CA TYR A 488 12.06 -10.00 -42.42
C TYR A 488 11.74 -11.42 -41.94
N ALA A 489 10.47 -11.74 -41.68
CA ALA A 489 10.05 -13.07 -41.24
C ALA A 489 10.26 -14.18 -42.29
N LEU A 490 10.34 -13.86 -43.58
CA LEU A 490 10.80 -14.83 -44.59
C LEU A 490 12.28 -15.21 -44.42
N THR A 491 13.04 -14.50 -43.58
CA THR A 491 14.42 -14.84 -43.21
C THR A 491 14.53 -15.71 -41.94
N ASP A 492 13.40 -16.12 -41.36
CA ASP A 492 13.39 -16.86 -40.09
C ASP A 492 14.01 -18.27 -40.19
N PRO A 493 14.83 -18.73 -39.24
CA PRO A 493 15.32 -20.11 -39.23
C PRO A 493 14.22 -21.18 -39.09
N ASP A 494 13.05 -20.84 -38.51
CA ASP A 494 11.92 -21.75 -38.39
C ASP A 494 11.02 -21.70 -39.63
N LYS A 495 10.86 -22.85 -40.29
CA LYS A 495 10.05 -22.96 -41.51
C LYS A 495 8.57 -22.61 -41.31
N ARG A 496 8.04 -22.76 -40.09
CA ARG A 496 6.65 -22.39 -39.75
C ARG A 496 6.45 -20.88 -39.90
N VAL A 497 7.39 -20.09 -39.39
CA VAL A 497 7.35 -18.62 -39.46
C VAL A 497 7.44 -18.15 -40.91
N VAL A 498 8.30 -18.78 -41.71
CA VAL A 498 8.44 -18.47 -43.14
C VAL A 498 7.14 -18.74 -43.90
N ARG A 499 6.44 -19.85 -43.61
CA ARG A 499 5.13 -20.15 -44.23
C ARG A 499 4.07 -19.12 -43.84
N ALA A 500 3.98 -18.75 -42.57
CA ALA A 500 3.05 -17.72 -42.11
C ALA A 500 3.35 -16.34 -42.76
N ALA A 501 4.63 -15.99 -42.92
CA ALA A 501 5.05 -14.77 -43.59
C ALA A 501 4.69 -14.76 -45.08
N ARG A 502 4.91 -15.89 -45.79
CA ARG A 502 4.46 -16.10 -47.17
C ARG A 502 2.95 -15.88 -47.28
N ASP A 503 2.18 -16.58 -46.46
CA ASP A 503 0.72 -16.55 -46.52
C ASP A 503 0.20 -15.14 -46.21
N GLY A 504 0.81 -14.47 -45.23
CA GLY A 504 0.55 -13.07 -44.92
C GLY A 504 0.84 -12.13 -46.09
N LEU A 505 1.96 -12.30 -46.78
CA LEU A 505 2.30 -11.49 -47.97
C LEU A 505 1.33 -11.73 -49.13
N GLN A 506 0.94 -12.99 -49.37
CA GLN A 506 -0.09 -13.34 -50.36
C GLN A 506 -1.43 -12.68 -50.02
N PHE A 507 -1.77 -12.64 -48.73
CA PHE A 507 -3.00 -12.05 -48.25
C PHE A 507 -3.02 -10.52 -48.34
N VAL A 508 -1.97 -9.85 -47.86
CA VAL A 508 -1.80 -8.38 -47.91
C VAL A 508 -1.76 -7.90 -49.35
N SER A 509 -1.08 -8.63 -50.24
CA SER A 509 -0.99 -8.31 -51.66
C SER A 509 -2.24 -8.66 -52.46
N ARG A 510 -3.19 -9.40 -51.88
CA ARG A 510 -4.34 -10.01 -52.56
C ARG A 510 -3.95 -10.92 -53.73
N ARG A 511 -2.74 -11.49 -53.67
CA ARG A 511 -2.22 -12.48 -54.63
C ARG A 511 -2.21 -13.84 -53.95
N PHE A 512 -3.37 -14.48 -53.88
CA PHE A 512 -3.56 -15.79 -53.22
C PHE A 512 -2.78 -16.95 -53.86
N HIS A 513 -2.30 -16.75 -55.09
CA HIS A 513 -1.33 -17.63 -55.76
C HIS A 513 -0.05 -16.84 -56.08
N GLY A 514 0.41 -16.03 -55.12
CA GLY A 514 1.54 -15.12 -55.25
C GLY A 514 2.88 -15.84 -55.27
N PHE A 515 3.94 -15.11 -54.92
CA PHE A 515 5.29 -15.68 -54.87
C PHE A 515 5.42 -16.66 -53.72
N GLY A 516 6.33 -17.63 -53.88
CA GLY A 516 6.44 -18.86 -53.08
C GLY A 516 6.79 -18.69 -51.59
N PRO A 517 7.42 -19.67 -50.93
CA PRO A 517 7.75 -21.00 -51.44
C PRO A 517 6.74 -22.07 -50.97
N ASP A 518 6.77 -23.28 -51.53
CA ASP A 518 5.90 -24.40 -51.13
C ASP A 518 6.19 -24.87 -49.69
N ASP A 519 5.31 -25.67 -49.08
CA ASP A 519 5.44 -26.02 -47.66
C ASP A 519 6.72 -26.79 -47.29
N ASN A 520 7.33 -27.47 -48.27
CA ASN A 520 8.58 -28.25 -48.14
C ASN A 520 9.77 -27.56 -48.85
N PHE A 521 9.83 -26.23 -48.77
CA PHE A 521 10.83 -25.43 -49.47
C PHE A 521 12.28 -25.70 -49.06
N THR A 522 13.18 -25.43 -50.02
CA THR A 522 14.61 -25.24 -49.84
C THR A 522 14.94 -23.77 -49.54
N ASP A 523 16.09 -23.51 -48.91
CA ASP A 523 16.52 -22.13 -48.62
C ASP A 523 16.64 -21.29 -49.90
N LYS A 524 17.04 -21.91 -51.01
CA LYS A 524 17.10 -21.24 -52.31
C LYS A 524 15.71 -20.73 -52.74
N GLU A 525 14.69 -21.59 -52.70
CA GLU A 525 13.31 -21.21 -53.08
C GLU A 525 12.72 -20.14 -52.16
N ARG A 526 13.06 -20.19 -50.86
CA ARG A 526 12.69 -19.17 -49.89
C ARG A 526 13.30 -17.81 -50.24
N TYR A 527 14.59 -17.74 -50.49
CA TYR A 527 15.25 -16.47 -50.82
C TYR A 527 14.87 -15.96 -52.21
N ASP A 528 14.63 -16.84 -53.17
CA ASP A 528 14.09 -16.48 -54.49
C ASP A 528 12.68 -15.83 -54.33
N SER A 529 11.82 -16.39 -53.48
CA SER A 529 10.51 -15.80 -53.15
C SER A 529 10.64 -14.45 -52.43
N LEU A 530 11.57 -14.33 -51.48
CA LEU A 530 11.82 -13.07 -50.77
C LEU A 530 12.18 -11.94 -51.75
N GLU A 531 13.04 -12.19 -52.74
CA GLU A 531 13.40 -11.19 -53.74
C GLU A 531 12.22 -10.82 -54.65
N GLN A 532 11.37 -11.78 -55.02
CA GLN A 532 10.13 -11.51 -55.76
C GLN A 532 9.18 -10.62 -54.94
N TRP A 533 9.02 -10.88 -53.63
CA TRP A 533 8.21 -10.05 -52.74
C TRP A 533 8.80 -8.66 -52.52
N LYS A 534 10.12 -8.52 -52.38
CA LYS A 534 10.79 -7.21 -52.31
C LYS A 534 10.55 -6.39 -53.58
N ASN A 535 10.69 -7.00 -54.76
CA ASN A 535 10.46 -6.32 -56.04
C ASN A 535 9.00 -5.90 -56.21
N TRP A 536 8.06 -6.75 -55.81
CA TRP A 536 6.66 -6.37 -55.75
C TRP A 536 6.42 -5.20 -54.78
N TYR A 537 6.96 -5.25 -53.57
CA TYR A 537 6.77 -4.19 -52.59
C TYR A 537 7.34 -2.85 -53.10
N ARG A 538 8.50 -2.86 -53.78
CA ARG A 538 9.04 -1.66 -54.49
C ARG A 538 8.08 -1.11 -55.53
N SER A 539 7.41 -1.98 -56.29
CA SER A 539 6.46 -1.54 -57.31
C SER A 539 5.23 -0.85 -56.72
N VAL A 540 4.84 -1.21 -55.49
CA VAL A 540 3.67 -0.65 -54.79
C VAL A 540 4.06 0.53 -53.89
N ARG A 541 5.28 0.53 -53.32
CA ARG A 541 5.86 1.60 -52.50
C ARG A 541 7.29 1.93 -52.93
N PRO A 542 7.48 2.73 -54.00
CA PRO A 542 8.81 3.05 -54.54
C PRO A 542 9.77 3.73 -53.55
N ASN A 543 9.23 4.44 -52.55
CA ASN A 543 10.00 5.20 -51.56
C ASN A 543 10.15 4.49 -50.21
N ALA A 544 9.65 3.24 -50.06
CA ALA A 544 9.73 2.55 -48.78
C ALA A 544 11.13 1.93 -48.55
N PRO A 545 11.70 2.05 -47.33
CA PRO A 545 12.93 1.37 -47.00
C PRO A 545 12.70 -0.15 -46.98
N ILE A 546 13.57 -0.90 -47.64
CA ILE A 546 13.56 -2.36 -47.60
C ILE A 546 14.60 -2.76 -46.58
N ALA A 547 14.13 -3.00 -45.37
CA ALA A 547 14.95 -3.66 -44.37
C ALA A 547 15.21 -5.11 -44.82
N PRO A 548 16.41 -5.67 -44.53
CA PRO A 548 16.80 -7.03 -44.92
C PRO A 548 15.86 -8.11 -44.38
#